data_AF-A0A656GC47-F1
#
_entry.id   AF-A0A656GC47-F1
#
_cell.length_a   1.000
_cell.length_b   1.000
_cell.length_c   1.000
_cell.angle_alpha   90.00
_cell.angle_beta   90.00
_cell.angle_gamma   90.00
#
_symmetry.space_group_name_H-M   'P 1'
#
loop_
_entity.id
_entity.type
_entity.pdbx_description
1 polymer ?
#
loop_
_entity_poly.entity_id
_entity_poly.type
_entity_poly.pdbx_seq_one_letter_code
_entity_poly.pdbx_strand_id
1 'polypeptide(L)'
;MPNDEKVVPLSKLLPAQGAGTPLARLPVVLLQVRDKAAQQLKDALQALFDNADDTLFEMADRARSNTDQNIFFEAMRDLRLKRKSIERGFLDKFYESFLALGQYQIHEPVLPTAVSFDKLALVHNDDLEKTV
;
A
#
# COMPACT_ATOMS: atom_id res chain seq x y z
N MET A 1 6.67 1.63 -64.76
CA MET A 1 6.45 2.45 -63.55
C MET A 1 6.21 1.48 -62.40
N PRO A 2 7.16 1.33 -61.47
CA PRO A 2 7.05 0.37 -60.38
C PRO A 2 6.44 0.97 -59.10
N ASN A 3 5.87 0.07 -58.30
CA ASN A 3 4.94 0.22 -57.17
C ASN A 3 5.39 1.14 -56.02
N ASP A 4 4.40 1.83 -55.44
CA ASP A 4 4.46 2.56 -54.18
C ASP A 4 3.88 1.66 -53.06
N GLU A 5 4.75 0.85 -52.44
CA GLU A 5 4.43 0.09 -51.22
C GLU A 5 4.96 0.84 -50.00
N LYS A 6 4.15 1.76 -49.46
CA LYS A 6 4.36 2.33 -48.13
C LYS A 6 3.98 1.33 -47.04
N VAL A 7 4.89 0.40 -46.73
CA VAL A 7 4.84 -0.39 -45.49
C VAL A 7 5.96 0.05 -44.56
N VAL A 8 5.58 0.50 -43.37
CA VAL A 8 6.50 0.90 -42.30
C VAL A 8 6.82 -0.33 -41.45
N PRO A 9 8.09 -0.76 -41.30
CA PRO A 9 8.43 -1.89 -40.44
C PRO A 9 8.30 -1.52 -38.96
N LEU A 10 7.39 -2.19 -38.25
CA LEU A 10 7.24 -2.14 -36.78
C LEU A 10 8.20 -3.13 -36.10
N SER A 11 9.50 -2.95 -36.29
CA SER A 11 10.48 -3.80 -35.61
C SER A 11 11.80 -3.08 -35.41
N LYS A 12 11.83 -2.25 -34.37
CA LYS A 12 13.07 -1.95 -33.64
C LYS A 12 12.83 -2.25 -32.16
N LEU A 13 12.91 -3.55 -31.83
CA LEU A 13 13.23 -3.99 -30.48
C LEU A 13 14.62 -3.46 -30.14
N LEU A 14 14.66 -2.36 -29.39
CA LEU A 14 15.86 -1.98 -28.66
C LEU A 14 16.12 -3.07 -27.61
N PRO A 15 17.36 -3.57 -27.49
CA PRO A 15 17.69 -4.56 -26.48
C PRO A 15 17.46 -3.95 -25.10
N ALA A 16 16.78 -4.73 -24.26
CA ALA A 16 16.60 -4.48 -22.85
C ALA A 16 17.97 -4.24 -22.20
N GLN A 17 18.36 -2.97 -22.09
CA GLN A 17 19.49 -2.55 -21.28
C GLN A 17 18.92 -1.99 -19.97
N GLY A 18 19.28 -2.66 -18.88
CA GLY A 18 18.88 -2.31 -17.53
C GLY A 18 19.19 -0.86 -17.19
N ALA A 19 18.16 -0.03 -17.24
CA ALA A 19 18.08 1.19 -16.45
C ALA A 19 17.23 0.82 -15.24
N GLY A 20 17.83 0.89 -14.05
CA GLY A 20 17.26 0.38 -12.80
C GLY A 20 15.79 0.73 -12.64
N THR A 21 15.02 -0.23 -12.14
CA THR A 21 13.65 0.01 -11.67
C THR A 21 13.67 1.31 -10.85
N PRO A 22 12.96 2.37 -11.27
CA PRO A 22 12.76 3.51 -10.40
C PRO A 22 11.80 3.03 -9.33
N LEU A 23 12.35 2.37 -8.32
CA LEU A 23 11.65 1.78 -7.19
C LEU A 23 10.62 2.79 -6.66
N ALA A 24 9.34 2.45 -6.84
CA ALA A 24 8.29 2.76 -5.89
C ALA A 24 8.12 4.25 -5.50
N ARG A 25 8.19 5.20 -6.44
CA ARG A 25 7.74 6.57 -6.12
C ARG A 25 6.22 6.60 -6.13
N LEU A 26 5.63 6.69 -4.94
CA LEU A 26 4.19 6.88 -4.77
C LEU A 26 3.76 8.12 -5.59
N PRO A 27 2.69 8.04 -6.42
CA PRO A 27 2.17 9.17 -7.17
C PRO A 27 2.07 10.45 -6.33
N VAL A 28 2.44 11.61 -6.90
CA VAL A 28 2.48 12.90 -6.19
C VAL A 28 1.15 13.22 -5.48
N VAL A 29 0.02 12.86 -6.09
CA VAL A 29 -1.31 13.02 -5.49
C VAL A 29 -1.45 12.22 -4.18
N LEU A 30 -0.91 11.00 -4.13
CA LEU A 30 -0.94 10.17 -2.93
C LEU A 30 -0.02 10.70 -1.84
N LEU A 31 1.08 11.36 -2.19
CA LEU A 31 1.91 12.09 -1.22
C LEU A 31 1.15 13.27 -0.60
N GLN A 32 0.38 14.02 -1.40
CA GLN A 32 -0.45 15.12 -0.89
C GLN A 32 -1.56 14.59 0.04
N VAL A 33 -2.19 13.48 -0.31
CA VAL A 33 -3.19 12.83 0.55
C VAL A 33 -2.55 12.36 1.85
N ARG A 34 -1.38 11.71 1.79
CA ARG A 34 -0.61 11.29 2.96
C ARG A 34 -0.32 12.45 3.90
N ASP A 35 0.20 13.56 3.38
CA ASP A 35 0.61 14.70 4.20
C ASP A 35 -0.61 15.39 4.83
N LYS A 36 -1.70 15.55 4.08
CA LYS A 36 -2.96 16.10 4.61
C LYS A 36 -3.58 15.21 5.68
N ALA A 37 -3.59 13.90 5.45
CA ALA A 37 -4.08 12.93 6.42
C ALA A 37 -3.19 12.90 7.68
N ALA A 38 -1.87 12.92 7.53
CA ALA A 38 -0.94 12.98 8.67
C ALA A 38 -1.16 14.23 9.53
N GLN A 39 -1.40 15.38 8.90
CA GLN A 39 -1.70 16.62 9.62
C GLN A 39 -3.03 16.50 10.41
N GLN A 40 -4.10 16.06 9.77
CA GLN A 40 -5.38 15.85 10.47
C GLN A 40 -5.27 14.84 11.60
N LEU A 41 -4.50 13.78 11.38
CA LEU A 41 -4.29 12.72 12.35
C LEU A 41 -3.52 13.22 13.58
N LYS A 42 -2.52 14.07 13.36
CA LYS A 42 -1.80 14.76 14.42
C LYS A 42 -2.72 15.66 15.23
N ASP A 43 -3.52 16.48 14.57
CA ASP A 43 -4.45 17.40 15.25
C ASP A 43 -5.52 16.63 16.04
N ALA A 44 -6.02 15.52 15.49
CA ALA A 44 -6.97 14.63 16.17
C ALA A 44 -6.35 13.93 17.37
N LEU A 45 -5.09 13.46 17.27
CA LEU A 45 -4.37 12.88 18.41
C LEU A 45 -4.14 13.90 19.52
N GLN A 46 -3.78 15.14 19.17
CA GLN A 46 -3.64 16.21 20.14
C GLN A 46 -4.96 16.41 20.90
N ALA A 47 -6.06 16.62 20.18
CA ALA A 47 -7.38 16.76 20.80
C ALA A 47 -7.76 15.55 21.65
N LEU A 48 -7.49 14.32 21.19
CA LEU A 48 -7.77 13.09 21.95
C LEU A 48 -7.06 13.10 23.31
N PHE A 49 -5.78 13.41 23.33
CA PHE A 49 -5.00 13.42 24.56
C PHE A 49 -5.37 14.57 25.49
N ASP A 50 -5.75 15.74 24.96
CA ASP A 50 -6.25 16.85 25.79
C ASP A 50 -7.57 16.46 26.47
N ASN A 51 -8.53 15.92 25.71
CA ASN A 51 -9.79 15.43 26.27
C ASN A 51 -9.59 14.30 27.28
N ALA A 52 -8.62 13.41 27.05
CA ALA A 52 -8.30 12.34 27.99
C ALA A 52 -7.68 12.89 29.29
N ASP A 53 -6.83 13.90 29.21
CA ASP A 53 -6.26 14.60 30.36
C ASP A 53 -7.35 15.31 31.18
N ASP A 54 -8.26 16.03 30.51
CA ASP A 54 -9.41 16.69 31.13
C ASP A 54 -10.34 15.68 31.82
N THR A 55 -10.61 14.54 31.16
CA THR A 55 -11.43 13.47 31.73
C THR A 55 -10.78 12.87 32.98
N LEU A 56 -9.45 12.61 32.94
CA LEU A 56 -8.71 12.12 34.09
C LEU A 56 -8.72 13.13 35.25
N PHE A 57 -8.68 14.43 34.93
CA PHE A 57 -8.78 15.48 35.93
C PHE A 57 -10.16 15.50 36.58
N GLU A 58 -11.24 15.44 35.79
CA GLU A 58 -12.61 15.35 36.33
C GLU A 58 -12.82 14.09 37.18
N MET A 59 -12.25 12.96 36.78
CA MET A 59 -12.32 11.72 37.56
C MET A 59 -11.56 11.84 38.89
N ALA A 60 -10.41 12.51 38.91
CA ALA A 60 -9.64 12.79 40.12
C ALA A 60 -10.39 13.72 41.09
N ASP A 61 -11.09 14.73 40.56
CA ASP A 61 -11.88 15.68 41.35
C ASP A 61 -13.12 15.02 41.97
N ARG A 62 -13.73 14.07 41.26
CA ARG A 62 -14.90 13.29 41.72
C ARG A 62 -14.53 12.03 42.52
N ALA A 63 -13.25 11.75 42.72
CA ALA A 63 -12.80 10.54 43.39
C ALA A 63 -13.27 10.51 44.86
N ARG A 64 -13.76 9.35 45.32
CA ARG A 64 -14.27 9.18 46.69
C ARG A 64 -13.19 8.85 47.72
N SER A 65 -11.99 8.52 47.25
CA SER A 65 -10.87 8.14 48.10
C SER A 65 -9.58 8.79 47.60
N ASN A 66 -8.66 9.07 48.53
CA ASN A 66 -7.34 9.59 48.21
C ASN A 66 -6.54 8.60 47.35
N THR A 67 -6.78 7.30 47.52
CA THR A 67 -6.15 6.25 46.71
C THR A 67 -6.57 6.35 45.25
N ASP A 68 -7.87 6.46 44.97
CA ASP A 68 -8.38 6.59 43.60
C ASP A 68 -7.92 7.90 42.95
N GLN A 69 -7.94 8.99 43.72
CA GLN A 69 -7.44 10.28 43.24
C GLN A 69 -5.96 10.20 42.85
N ASN A 70 -5.12 9.55 43.67
CA ASN A 70 -3.70 9.39 43.36
C ASN A 70 -3.49 8.57 42.07
N ILE A 71 -4.30 7.53 41.85
CA ILE A 71 -4.24 6.72 40.62
C ILE A 71 -4.54 7.58 39.38
N PHE A 72 -5.55 8.46 39.43
CA PHE A 72 -5.85 9.34 38.31
C PHE A 72 -4.74 10.36 38.03
N PHE A 73 -4.11 10.91 39.09
CA PHE A 73 -2.96 11.80 38.92
C PHE A 73 -1.74 11.08 38.33
N GLU A 74 -1.46 9.85 38.76
CA GLU A 74 -0.42 9.03 38.18
C GLU A 74 -0.71 8.72 36.71
N ALA A 75 -1.94 8.33 36.37
CA ALA A 75 -2.37 8.07 35.00
C ALA A 75 -2.23 9.30 34.10
N MET A 76 -2.64 10.48 34.58
CA MET A 76 -2.51 11.75 33.86
C MET A 76 -1.05 12.13 33.63
N ARG A 77 -0.20 11.95 34.66
CA ARG A 77 1.25 12.16 34.54
C ARG A 77 1.84 11.23 33.49
N ASP A 78 1.50 9.94 33.54
CA ASP A 78 1.96 8.94 32.60
C ASP A 78 1.53 9.25 31.17
N LEU A 79 0.28 9.69 31.00
CA LEU A 79 -0.27 10.14 29.73
C LEU A 79 0.57 11.28 29.16
N ARG A 80 0.80 12.34 29.95
CA ARG A 80 1.60 13.51 29.55
C ARG A 80 3.04 13.14 29.18
N LEU A 81 3.67 12.23 29.92
CA LEU A 81 5.03 11.77 29.65
C LEU A 81 5.10 10.95 28.35
N LYS A 82 4.13 10.06 28.12
CA LYS A 82 4.14 9.14 26.97
C LYS A 82 3.54 9.74 25.70
N ARG A 83 2.77 10.84 25.80
CA ARG A 83 2.06 11.53 24.71
C ARG A 83 2.88 11.65 23.42
N LYS A 84 4.05 12.29 23.50
CA LYS A 84 4.94 12.51 22.35
C LYS A 84 5.44 11.20 21.73
N SER A 85 5.69 10.17 22.55
CA SER A 85 6.13 8.86 22.07
C SER A 85 5.02 8.15 21.31
N ILE A 86 3.79 8.20 21.83
CA ILE A 86 2.61 7.60 21.20
C ILE A 86 2.28 8.31 19.89
N GLU A 87 2.21 9.65 19.89
CA GLU A 87 1.96 10.45 18.68
C GLU A 87 2.98 10.14 17.58
N ARG A 88 4.26 10.09 17.94
CA ARG A 88 5.33 9.75 16.99
C ARG A 88 5.18 8.33 16.47
N GLY A 89 5.06 7.33 17.35
CA GLY A 89 4.96 5.93 16.94
C GLY A 89 3.75 5.66 16.04
N PHE A 90 2.65 6.36 16.28
CA PHE A 90 1.46 6.26 15.43
C PHE A 90 1.68 6.87 14.04
N LEU A 91 2.26 8.07 13.95
CA LEU A 91 2.59 8.69 12.67
C LEU A 91 3.65 7.88 11.90
N ASP A 92 4.64 7.33 12.58
CA ASP A 92 5.65 6.47 11.95
C ASP A 92 5.00 5.24 11.30
N LYS A 93 4.09 4.56 12.00
CA LYS A 93 3.32 3.42 11.45
C LYS A 93 2.42 3.83 10.28
N PHE A 94 1.82 5.02 10.36
CA PHE A 94 1.07 5.60 9.26
C PHE A 94 1.95 5.81 8.02
N TYR A 95 3.13 6.41 8.17
CA TYR A 95 4.07 6.62 7.06
C TYR A 95 4.61 5.30 6.49
N GLU A 96 4.96 4.34 7.34
CA GLU A 96 5.37 2.99 6.92
C GLU A 96 4.31 2.32 6.04
N SER A 97 3.03 2.46 6.39
CA SER A 97 1.91 1.91 5.62
C SER A 97 1.82 2.53 4.21
N PHE A 98 2.08 3.84 4.08
CA PHE A 98 2.14 4.50 2.78
C PHE A 98 3.35 4.09 1.94
N LEU A 99 4.49 3.79 2.57
CA LEU A 99 5.66 3.27 1.87
C LEU A 99 5.39 1.86 1.32
N ALA A 100 4.70 1.00 2.08
CA ALA A 100 4.32 -0.33 1.64
C ALA A 100 3.44 -0.32 0.37
N LEU A 101 2.56 0.68 0.20
CA LEU A 101 1.76 0.85 -1.02
C LEU A 101 2.62 1.08 -2.26
N GLY A 102 3.76 1.75 -2.13
CA GLY A 102 4.69 1.96 -3.24
C GLY A 102 5.43 0.69 -3.66
N GLN A 103 5.56 -0.29 -2.75
CA GLN A 103 6.29 -1.54 -2.96
C GLN A 103 5.41 -2.66 -3.54
N TYR A 104 4.21 -2.34 -4.05
CA TYR A 104 3.34 -3.34 -4.68
C TYR A 104 4.04 -3.91 -5.92
N GLN A 105 4.69 -5.07 -5.75
CA GLN A 105 5.20 -5.84 -6.86
C GLN A 105 4.00 -6.50 -7.54
N ILE A 106 3.75 -6.09 -8.78
CA ILE A 106 2.91 -6.86 -9.68
C ILE A 106 3.62 -8.20 -9.83
N HIS A 107 3.14 -9.24 -9.14
CA HIS A 107 3.51 -10.60 -9.49
C HIS A 107 3.06 -10.78 -10.93
N GLU A 108 4.03 -10.96 -11.84
CA GLU A 108 3.73 -11.36 -13.20
C GLU A 108 2.87 -12.62 -13.10
N PRO A 109 1.64 -12.59 -13.67
CA PRO A 109 0.81 -13.78 -13.64
C PRO A 109 1.65 -14.89 -14.27
N VAL A 110 1.85 -15.98 -13.52
CA VAL A 110 2.52 -17.17 -14.06
C VAL A 110 1.66 -17.63 -15.22
N LEU A 111 2.03 -17.22 -16.43
CA LEU A 111 1.39 -17.66 -17.65
C LEU A 111 1.52 -19.19 -17.66
N PRO A 112 0.42 -19.94 -17.75
CA PRO A 112 0.50 -21.38 -17.96
C PRO A 112 1.42 -21.61 -19.17
N THR A 113 2.38 -22.53 -19.03
CA THR A 113 3.28 -22.95 -20.10
C THR A 113 2.47 -23.14 -21.38
N ALA A 114 2.92 -22.53 -22.49
CA ALA A 114 2.22 -22.53 -23.77
C ALA A 114 1.64 -23.92 -24.06
N VAL A 115 0.31 -24.01 -24.13
CA VAL A 115 -0.38 -25.26 -24.43
C VAL A 115 0.05 -25.69 -25.82
N SER A 116 0.68 -26.86 -25.94
CA SER A 116 1.14 -27.37 -27.22
C SER A 116 -0.07 -27.70 -28.11
N PHE A 117 -0.22 -26.96 -29.21
CA PHE A 117 -1.24 -27.17 -30.23
C PHE A 117 -0.89 -28.30 -31.21
N ASP A 118 0.20 -29.03 -30.97
CA ASP A 118 0.69 -30.11 -31.83
C ASP A 118 -0.30 -31.29 -31.92
N LYS A 119 -1.30 -31.35 -31.03
CA LYS A 119 -2.44 -32.28 -31.08
C LYS A 119 -3.67 -31.78 -31.83
N LEU A 120 -3.65 -30.56 -32.38
CA LEU A 120 -4.74 -30.02 -33.22
C LEU A 120 -4.46 -30.12 -34.73
N ALA A 121 -3.50 -30.96 -35.13
CA ALA A 121 -3.28 -31.22 -36.55
C ALA A 121 -4.54 -31.86 -37.18
N LEU A 122 -4.99 -31.29 -38.30
CA LEU A 122 -6.10 -31.84 -39.08
C LEU A 122 -5.75 -33.28 -39.48
N VAL A 123 -6.53 -34.25 -39.01
CA VAL A 123 -6.48 -35.61 -39.53
C VAL A 123 -6.84 -35.54 -41.00
N HIS A 124 -5.95 -36.01 -41.88
CA HIS A 124 -6.22 -36.04 -43.31
C HIS A 124 -7.40 -36.98 -43.58
N ASN A 125 -8.26 -36.62 -44.53
CA ASN A 125 -9.55 -37.29 -44.75
C ASN A 125 -9.38 -38.80 -45.03
N ASP A 126 -8.21 -39.22 -45.51
CA ASP A 126 -7.85 -40.60 -45.82
C ASP A 126 -7.68 -41.49 -44.57
N ASP A 127 -7.49 -40.92 -43.37
CA ASP A 127 -7.41 -41.66 -42.11
C ASP A 127 -8.78 -41.81 -41.41
N LEU A 128 -9.84 -41.16 -41.91
CA LEU A 128 -11.20 -41.30 -41.37
C LEU A 128 -11.90 -42.59 -41.84
N GLU A 129 -11.36 -43.26 -42.86
CA GLU A 129 -11.95 -44.48 -43.41
C GLU A 129 -11.15 -45.72 -43.00
N LYS A 130 -11.42 -46.22 -41.79
CA LYS A 130 -11.23 -47.65 -41.49
C LYS A 130 -12.53 -48.29 -41.02
N THR A 131 -13.24 -48.75 -42.06
CA THR A 131 -13.88 -50.05 -42.24
C THR A 131 -14.99 -50.46 -41.27
N VAL A 132 -16.15 -50.74 -41.88
CA VAL A 132 -17.27 -51.56 -41.39
C VAL A 132 -16.82 -52.76 -40.56
#